data_AF-A0A960Y1K3-F1
#
_entry.id   AF-A0A960Y1K3-F1
#
_cell.length_a   1.000
_cell.length_b   1.000
_cell.length_c   1.000
_cell.angle_alpha   90.00
_cell.angle_beta   90.00
_cell.angle_gamma   90.00
#
_symmetry.space_group_name_H-M   'P 1'
#
loop_
_entity.id
_entity.type
_entity.pdbx_description
1 polymer ?
#
loop_
_entity_poly.entity_id
_entity_poly.type
_entity_poly.pdbx_seq_one_letter_code
_entity_poly.pdbx_strand_id
1 'polypeptide(L)'
;MKTTLKAITIFAAILAVTSISATSSETESRLLEQALVEGAVTPGQKTAVAKYFSNIALAKKQEAQRYREMAKVATGGKFRAQAIKSRDMLQKADLLDQQAEYYQNISVAQNPVEEYKKLALK
;
A
#
# COMPACT_ATOMS: atom_id res chain seq x y z
N MET A 1 33.88 -7.13 -3.32
CA MET A 1 32.88 -8.04 -2.67
C MET A 1 32.35 -7.57 -1.31
N LYS A 2 33.08 -6.76 -0.51
CA LYS A 2 32.60 -6.34 0.82
C LYS A 2 31.53 -5.23 0.79
N THR A 3 31.50 -4.41 -0.25
CA THR A 3 30.54 -3.29 -0.43
C THR A 3 29.16 -3.76 -0.88
N THR A 4 29.10 -4.73 -1.78
CA THR A 4 27.85 -5.34 -2.24
C THR A 4 27.13 -6.07 -1.12
N LEU A 5 27.87 -6.77 -0.26
CA LEU A 5 27.30 -7.46 0.89
C LEU A 5 26.65 -6.48 1.88
N LYS A 6 27.33 -5.36 2.20
CA LYS A 6 26.78 -4.30 3.07
C LYS A 6 25.51 -3.65 2.48
N ALA A 7 25.48 -3.40 1.17
CA ALA A 7 24.30 -2.85 0.50
C ALA A 7 23.10 -3.79 0.53
N ILE A 8 23.33 -5.11 0.37
CA ILE A 8 22.29 -6.13 0.50
C ILE A 8 21.76 -6.18 1.94
N THR A 9 22.64 -6.08 2.95
CA THR A 9 22.22 -6.08 4.36
C THR A 9 21.37 -4.86 4.71
N ILE A 10 21.71 -3.67 4.20
CA ILE A 10 20.93 -2.43 4.40
C ILE A 10 19.57 -2.54 3.71
N PHE A 11 19.52 -3.05 2.48
CA PHE A 11 18.26 -3.22 1.76
C PHE A 11 17.33 -4.23 2.46
N ALA A 12 17.88 -5.33 2.96
CA ALA A 12 17.12 -6.31 3.75
C ALA A 12 16.60 -5.72 5.07
N ALA A 13 17.40 -4.86 5.73
CA ALA A 13 16.98 -4.17 6.95
C ALA A 13 15.82 -3.19 6.69
N ILE A 14 15.85 -2.44 5.57
CA ILE A 14 14.74 -1.55 5.17
C ILE A 14 13.45 -2.35 4.95
N LEU A 15 13.54 -3.51 4.27
CA LEU A 15 12.37 -4.37 4.05
C LEU A 15 11.75 -4.86 5.37
N ALA A 16 12.56 -5.24 6.34
CA ALA A 16 12.08 -5.75 7.63
C ALA A 16 11.30 -4.70 8.44
N VAL A 17 11.70 -3.42 8.35
CA VAL A 17 11.07 -2.31 9.10
C VAL A 17 9.73 -1.87 8.50
N THR A 18 9.51 -2.07 7.20
CA THR A 18 8.25 -1.67 6.52
C THR A 18 7.00 -2.42 6.96
N SER A 19 7.14 -3.46 7.81
CA SER A 19 6.00 -4.22 8.35
C SER A 19 5.30 -3.53 9.54
N ILE A 20 5.83 -2.40 10.04
CA ILE A 20 5.45 -1.83 11.36
C ILE A 20 4.80 -0.43 11.28
N SER A 21 4.74 0.22 10.11
CA SER A 21 4.29 1.62 10.05
C SER A 21 2.79 1.77 9.79
N ALA A 22 1.99 1.80 10.87
CA ALA A 22 0.54 2.05 10.82
C ALA A 22 0.14 3.52 11.07
N THR A 23 1.07 4.49 11.09
CA THR A 23 0.73 5.91 11.35
C THR A 23 1.76 6.95 10.85
N SER A 24 2.60 6.64 9.84
CA SER A 24 3.36 7.70 9.16
C SER A 24 2.43 8.53 8.28
N SER A 25 2.67 9.84 8.19
CA SER A 25 1.98 10.72 7.23
C SER A 25 2.03 10.08 5.84
N GLU A 26 0.95 10.12 5.06
CA GLU A 26 0.93 9.52 3.71
C GLU A 26 2.11 10.01 2.85
N THR A 27 2.56 11.25 3.07
CA THR A 27 3.76 11.81 2.45
C THR A 27 5.05 11.09 2.85
N GLU A 28 5.22 10.74 4.11
CA GLU A 28 6.37 10.00 4.61
C GLU A 28 6.38 8.57 4.05
N SER A 29 5.21 7.92 4.01
CA SER A 29 5.06 6.61 3.37
C SER A 29 5.47 6.66 1.89
N ARG A 30 5.03 7.68 1.14
CA ARG A 30 5.43 7.87 -0.26
C ARG A 30 6.93 8.12 -0.43
N LEU A 31 7.56 8.89 0.45
CA LEU A 31 9.01 9.12 0.41
C LEU A 31 9.79 7.82 0.66
N LEU A 32 9.33 6.99 1.60
CA LEU A 32 9.92 5.68 1.87
C LEU A 32 9.73 4.71 0.69
N GLU A 33 8.55 4.67 0.10
CA GLU A 33 8.26 3.90 -1.11
C GLU A 33 9.16 4.33 -2.28
N GLN A 34 9.34 5.63 -2.48
CA GLN A 34 10.23 6.17 -3.51
C GLN A 34 11.69 5.76 -3.26
N ALA A 35 12.18 5.87 -2.02
CA ALA A 35 13.54 5.44 -1.67
C ALA A 35 13.73 3.93 -1.88
N LEU A 36 12.71 3.11 -1.57
CA LEU A 36 12.72 1.67 -1.77
C LEU A 36 12.79 1.32 -3.28
N VAL A 37 12.00 2.03 -4.08
CA VAL A 37 11.94 1.88 -5.53
C VAL A 37 13.26 2.31 -6.19
N GLU A 38 13.83 3.45 -5.79
CA GLU A 38 15.11 3.96 -6.30
C GLU A 38 16.29 3.08 -5.90
N GLY A 39 16.26 2.49 -4.70
CA GLY A 39 17.28 1.57 -4.21
C GLY A 39 17.25 0.17 -4.84
N ALA A 40 16.17 -0.20 -5.53
CA ALA A 40 15.99 -1.53 -6.11
C ALA A 40 16.66 -1.68 -7.48
N VAL A 41 17.97 -1.94 -7.48
CA VAL A 41 18.79 -2.07 -8.69
C VAL A 41 18.89 -3.49 -9.25
N THR A 42 18.83 -4.52 -8.39
CA THR A 42 18.95 -5.93 -8.81
C THR A 42 17.59 -6.58 -9.11
N PRO A 43 17.53 -7.62 -9.96
CA PRO A 43 16.26 -8.34 -10.22
C PRO A 43 15.60 -8.89 -8.95
N GLY A 44 16.38 -9.43 -8.01
CA GLY A 44 15.86 -9.93 -6.73
C GLY A 44 15.24 -8.82 -5.87
N GLN A 45 15.86 -7.63 -5.84
CA GLN A 45 15.31 -6.46 -5.14
C GLN A 45 14.04 -5.95 -5.80
N LYS A 46 13.96 -5.91 -7.14
CA LYS A 46 12.74 -5.53 -7.87
C LYS A 46 11.59 -6.48 -7.58
N THR A 47 11.85 -7.79 -7.50
CA THR A 47 10.86 -8.79 -7.06
C THR A 47 10.40 -8.54 -5.62
N ALA A 48 11.31 -8.14 -4.72
CA ALA A 48 10.96 -7.80 -3.35
C ALA A 48 10.07 -6.55 -3.28
N VAL A 49 10.36 -5.53 -4.09
CA VAL A 49 9.51 -4.33 -4.25
C VAL A 49 8.13 -4.67 -4.80
N ALA A 50 8.05 -5.54 -5.82
CA ALA A 50 6.77 -6.02 -6.34
C ALA A 50 5.94 -6.72 -5.26
N LYS A 51 6.58 -7.60 -4.45
CA LYS A 51 5.91 -8.25 -3.31
C LYS A 51 5.45 -7.25 -2.25
N TYR A 52 6.26 -6.24 -1.96
CA TYR A 52 5.89 -5.18 -1.03
C TYR A 52 4.61 -4.45 -1.50
N PHE A 53 4.54 -4.01 -2.76
CA PHE A 53 3.34 -3.38 -3.30
C PHE A 53 2.13 -4.33 -3.35
N SER A 54 2.35 -5.61 -3.66
CA SER A 54 1.29 -6.61 -3.60
C SER A 54 0.74 -6.77 -2.17
N ASN A 55 1.58 -6.70 -1.15
CA ASN A 55 1.16 -6.78 0.25
C ASN A 55 0.38 -5.53 0.67
N ILE A 56 0.78 -4.34 0.21
CA ILE A 56 -0.01 -3.10 0.42
C ILE A 56 -1.39 -3.23 -0.21
N ALA A 57 -1.46 -3.69 -1.47
CA ALA A 57 -2.73 -3.89 -2.17
C ALA A 57 -3.66 -4.83 -1.38
N LEU A 58 -3.11 -5.93 -0.85
CA LEU A 58 -3.86 -6.87 -0.02
C LEU A 58 -4.35 -6.23 1.29
N ALA A 59 -3.49 -5.49 1.98
CA ALA A 59 -3.85 -4.81 3.23
C ALA A 59 -4.97 -3.78 3.00
N LYS A 60 -4.91 -3.01 1.91
CA LYS A 60 -5.94 -2.04 1.53
C LYS A 60 -7.27 -2.70 1.18
N LYS A 61 -7.27 -3.85 0.50
CA LYS A 61 -8.49 -4.66 0.28
C LYS A 61 -9.10 -5.17 1.57
N GLN A 62 -8.27 -5.65 2.50
CA GLN A 62 -8.74 -6.09 3.81
C GLN A 62 -9.35 -4.93 4.60
N GLU A 63 -8.73 -3.75 4.56
CA GLU A 63 -9.26 -2.54 5.18
C GLU A 63 -10.61 -2.13 4.56
N ALA A 64 -10.72 -2.15 3.23
CA ALA A 64 -11.98 -1.89 2.52
C ALA A 64 -13.08 -2.88 2.91
N GLN A 65 -12.75 -4.17 3.05
CA GLN A 65 -13.68 -5.19 3.54
C GLN A 65 -14.16 -4.88 4.97
N ARG A 66 -13.26 -4.46 5.87
CA ARG A 66 -13.64 -4.03 7.22
C ARG A 66 -14.60 -2.84 7.20
N TYR A 67 -14.38 -1.86 6.33
CA TYR A 67 -15.32 -0.73 6.16
C TYR A 67 -16.69 -1.17 5.63
N ARG A 68 -16.75 -2.14 4.71
CA ARG A 68 -18.00 -2.73 4.23
C ARG A 68 -18.73 -3.49 5.33
N GLU A 69 -18.01 -4.24 6.16
CA GLU A 69 -18.59 -4.93 7.31
C GLU A 69 -19.14 -3.91 8.32
N MET A 70 -18.39 -2.86 8.64
CA MET A 70 -18.86 -1.77 9.50
C MET A 70 -20.09 -1.07 8.92
N ALA A 71 -20.16 -0.89 7.59
CA ALA A 71 -21.32 -0.30 6.92
C ALA A 71 -22.60 -1.15 7.04
N LYS A 72 -22.46 -2.47 7.20
CA LYS A 72 -23.58 -3.42 7.38
C LYS A 72 -24.09 -3.47 8.83
N VAL A 73 -23.26 -3.11 9.82
CA VAL A 73 -23.66 -3.14 11.22
C VAL A 73 -24.63 -1.99 11.52
N ALA A 74 -25.90 -2.33 11.72
CA ALA A 74 -26.94 -1.38 12.12
C ALA A 74 -26.80 -1.04 13.61
N THR A 75 -26.31 0.17 13.92
CA THR A 75 -26.20 0.66 15.31
C THR A 75 -27.46 1.40 15.72
N GLY A 76 -28.58 0.69 15.91
CA GLY A 76 -29.76 1.05 16.73
C GLY A 76 -30.35 2.48 16.73
N GLY A 77 -30.00 3.34 15.77
CA GLY A 77 -30.31 4.77 15.77
C GLY A 77 -31.30 5.18 14.67
N LYS A 78 -31.52 6.49 14.51
CA LYS A 78 -32.40 7.05 13.47
C LYS A 78 -31.95 6.58 12.08
N PHE A 79 -32.81 5.86 11.36
CA PHE A 79 -32.52 5.25 10.05
C PHE A 79 -31.81 6.17 9.04
N ARG A 80 -32.17 7.46 9.00
CA ARG A 80 -31.52 8.44 8.10
C ARG A 80 -30.05 8.70 8.45
N ALA A 81 -29.72 8.83 9.73
CA ALA A 81 -28.34 9.01 10.17
C ALA A 81 -27.51 7.75 9.93
N GLN A 82 -28.13 6.58 10.10
CA GLN A 82 -27.49 5.29 9.80
C GLN A 82 -27.20 5.12 8.32
N ALA A 83 -28.13 5.51 7.45
CA ALA A 83 -27.95 5.43 6.00
C ALA A 83 -26.81 6.34 5.50
N ILE A 84 -26.67 7.55 6.06
CA ILE A 84 -25.57 8.46 5.73
C ILE A 84 -24.24 7.85 6.17
N LYS A 85 -24.13 7.39 7.43
CA LYS A 85 -22.91 6.76 7.94
C LYS A 85 -22.53 5.51 7.15
N SER A 86 -23.49 4.66 6.79
CA SER A 86 -23.26 3.47 5.97
C SER A 86 -22.72 3.86 4.59
N ARG A 87 -23.30 4.88 3.96
CA ARG A 87 -22.81 5.43 2.68
C ARG A 87 -21.38 5.97 2.79
N ASP A 88 -21.06 6.73 3.83
CA ASP A 88 -19.71 7.27 4.04
C ASP A 88 -18.68 6.15 4.22
N MET A 89 -19.04 5.08 4.93
CA MET A 89 -18.18 3.90 5.08
C MET A 89 -17.99 3.15 3.76
N LEU A 90 -19.04 3.03 2.94
CA LEU A 90 -18.93 2.44 1.61
C LEU A 90 -18.05 3.29 0.69
N GLN A 91 -18.18 4.61 0.71
CA GLN A 91 -17.30 5.51 -0.04
C GLN A 91 -15.83 5.36 0.37
N LYS A 92 -15.56 5.24 1.68
CA LYS A 92 -14.20 4.94 2.17
C LYS A 92 -13.68 3.60 1.68
N ALA A 93 -14.53 2.57 1.68
CA ALA A 93 -14.17 1.26 1.15
C ALA A 93 -13.82 1.32 -0.35
N ASP A 94 -14.60 2.07 -1.14
CA ASP A 94 -14.37 2.21 -2.57
C ASP A 94 -13.07 2.97 -2.88
N LEU A 95 -12.75 4.03 -2.11
CA LEU A 95 -11.46 4.72 -2.22
C LEU A 95 -10.28 3.81 -1.89
N LEU A 96 -10.42 2.97 -0.85
CA LEU A 96 -9.39 1.99 -0.49
C LEU A 96 -9.22 0.90 -1.55
N ASP A 97 -10.30 0.49 -2.21
CA ASP A 97 -10.21 -0.46 -3.33
C ASP A 97 -9.53 0.14 -4.55
N GLN A 98 -9.78 1.43 -4.87
CA GLN A 98 -9.04 2.15 -5.91
C GLN A 98 -7.55 2.22 -5.60
N GLN A 99 -7.18 2.52 -4.34
CA GLN A 99 -5.79 2.47 -3.90
C GLN A 99 -5.20 1.07 -3.97
N ALA A 100 -5.96 0.04 -3.60
CA ALA A 100 -5.50 -1.33 -3.69
C ALA A 100 -5.25 -1.76 -5.14
N GLU A 101 -6.13 -1.37 -6.06
CA GLU A 101 -5.96 -1.61 -7.49
C GLU A 101 -4.73 -0.89 -8.04
N TYR A 102 -4.49 0.35 -7.61
CA TYR A 102 -3.27 1.09 -7.92
C TYR A 102 -2.01 0.32 -7.54
N TYR A 103 -1.89 -0.11 -6.28
CA TYR A 103 -0.73 -0.87 -5.82
C TYR A 103 -0.62 -2.25 -6.45
N GLN A 104 -1.76 -2.89 -6.75
CA GLN A 104 -1.79 -4.16 -7.46
C GLN A 104 -1.22 -3.99 -8.87
N ASN A 105 -1.64 -2.97 -9.63
CA ASN A 105 -1.15 -2.73 -10.99
C ASN A 105 0.37 -2.52 -11.02
N ILE A 106 0.92 -1.81 -10.05
CA ILE A 106 2.38 -1.63 -9.91
C ILE A 106 3.07 -2.96 -9.62
N SER A 107 2.48 -3.81 -8.77
CA SER A 107 3.09 -5.10 -8.40
C SER A 107 3.20 -6.10 -9.55
N VAL A 108 2.27 -6.06 -10.52
CA VAL A 108 2.22 -6.99 -11.66
C VAL A 108 2.98 -6.43 -12.88
N ALA A 109 3.39 -5.15 -12.84
CA ALA A 109 4.14 -4.53 -13.92
C ALA A 109 5.50 -5.23 -14.14
N GLN A 110 5.90 -5.34 -15.41
CA GLN A 110 7.21 -5.90 -15.80
C GLN A 110 8.40 -5.15 -15.16
N ASN A 111 8.22 -3.85 -14.87
CA ASN A 111 9.18 -3.06 -14.12
C ASN A 111 8.44 -2.19 -13.09
N PRO A 112 8.24 -2.69 -11.85
CA PRO A 112 7.47 -2.00 -10.82
C PRO A 112 8.09 -0.64 -10.45
N VAL A 113 9.41 -0.49 -10.65
CA VAL A 113 10.15 0.76 -10.38
C VAL A 113 9.76 1.86 -11.36
N GLU A 114 9.65 1.54 -12.64
CA GLU A 114 9.27 2.51 -13.67
C GLU A 114 7.79 2.85 -13.59
N GLU A 115 6.94 1.86 -13.28
CA GLU A 115 5.50 2.07 -13.18
C GLU A 115 5.14 2.95 -11.98
N TYR A 116 5.80 2.74 -10.83
CA TYR A 116 5.67 3.62 -9.67
C TYR A 116 6.06 5.06 -10.01
N LYS A 117 7.16 5.28 -10.73
CA LYS A 117 7.62 6.63 -11.12
C LYS A 117 6.67 7.34 -12.08
N LYS A 118 6.11 6.64 -13.06
CA LYS A 118 5.15 7.22 -14.02
C LYS A 118 3.88 7.71 -13.35
N LEU A 119 3.45 7.01 -12.30
CA LEU A 119 2.19 7.28 -11.62
C LEU A 119 2.34 8.19 -10.39
N ALA A 120 3.50 8.19 -9.72
CA ALA A 120 3.79 9.08 -8.60
C ALA A 120 4.08 10.54 -9.00
N LEU A 121 4.35 10.80 -10.29
CA LEU A 121 4.63 12.14 -10.85
C LEU A 121 3.39 12.86 -11.43
N LYS A 122 2.18 12.31 -11.24
CA LYS A 122 0.91 12.96 -11.55
C LYS A 122 0.23 13.46 -10.29
#